data_AF-V5HCL2-F1
#
_entry.id   AF-V5HCL2-F1
#
_cell.length_a   1.000
_cell.length_b   1.000
_cell.length_c   1.000
_cell.angle_alpha   90.00
_cell.angle_beta   90.00
_cell.angle_gamma   90.00
#
_symmetry.space_group_name_H-M   'P 1'
#
loop_
_entity.id
_entity.type
_entity.pdbx_description
1 polymer ?
#
loop_
_entity_poly.entity_id
_entity_poly.type
_entity_poly.pdbx_seq_one_letter_code
_entity_poly.pdbx_strand_id
1 'polypeptide(L)'
;PSGSGKTTLLNALAGRLRTDSGCTLLNGEPLNKQLRRRICYVLQQDIFFPDLTLRQTLNYTARLRLPESMSNQEKMEHVNQIIDVLDLTRCQDTIIGDVMKRGLSGGEKKRANIACELLTNPTVMLIDEPTSGLDSSTAHSLMSTLKEYAHKENKTLVVTVHQPSSQIFYMFDRLLLLCNGQTAYFGEVSKVVDFFSSIGLQIQQHFNPADFILEQVKRAPEIQEKIIMHAQELRKHPDYPKQLQESSPVYHSQEEVGSQCNYNGASANSVNCPQCHKHVWKTFHHKNPEEESCHKGLQNGTQQQYLWAVSEDDKPGTEKSKQVELRVMLDPEKKIPTVYSKIAIRDDEDS
;
A
#
# COMPACT_ATOMS: atom_id res chain seq x y z
N PRO A 1 -10.32 -14.07 8.58
CA PRO A 1 -11.26 -13.71 9.68
C PRO A 1 -11.05 -12.27 10.20
N SER A 2 -12.09 -11.65 10.79
CA SER A 2 -11.93 -10.39 11.52
C SER A 2 -10.96 -10.58 12.71
N GLY A 3 -10.14 -9.57 13.02
CA GLY A 3 -9.17 -9.65 14.13
C GLY A 3 -7.94 -10.54 13.89
N SER A 4 -7.78 -11.12 12.69
CA SER A 4 -6.65 -12.03 12.36
C SER A 4 -5.30 -11.35 12.13
N GLY A 5 -5.24 -10.01 12.16
CA GLY A 5 -4.02 -9.25 11.92
C GLY A 5 -3.79 -8.77 10.47
N LYS A 6 -4.81 -8.80 9.59
CA LYS A 6 -4.69 -8.37 8.18
C LYS A 6 -4.19 -6.92 8.03
N THR A 7 -4.88 -5.98 8.65
CA THR A 7 -4.51 -4.55 8.67
C THR A 7 -3.18 -4.33 9.39
N THR A 8 -2.93 -5.06 10.47
CA THR A 8 -1.63 -5.00 11.18
C THR A 8 -0.48 -5.41 10.26
N LEU A 9 -0.65 -6.50 9.50
CA LEU A 9 0.32 -6.98 8.54
C LEU A 9 0.57 -5.95 7.43
N LEU A 10 -0.50 -5.36 6.85
CA LEU A 10 -0.34 -4.30 5.85
C LEU A 10 0.42 -3.08 6.42
N ASN A 11 0.17 -2.70 7.68
CA ASN A 11 0.88 -1.58 8.31
C ASN A 11 2.37 -1.90 8.57
N ALA A 12 2.68 -3.14 8.97
CA ALA A 12 4.07 -3.60 9.07
C ALA A 12 4.76 -3.58 7.69
N LEU A 13 4.06 -4.03 6.66
CA LEU A 13 4.51 -4.00 5.27
C LEU A 13 4.80 -2.60 4.74
N ALA A 14 3.99 -1.63 5.13
CA ALA A 14 4.18 -0.22 4.77
C ALA A 14 5.31 0.46 5.59
N GLY A 15 5.88 -0.24 6.58
CA GLY A 15 6.82 0.34 7.54
C GLY A 15 6.17 1.37 8.49
N ARG A 16 4.84 1.34 8.63
CA ARG A 16 4.05 2.21 9.53
C ARG A 16 3.99 1.65 10.96
N LEU A 17 4.21 0.36 11.11
CA LEU A 17 4.28 -0.32 12.40
C LEU A 17 5.70 -0.84 12.63
N ARG A 18 6.24 -0.65 13.84
CA ARG A 18 7.49 -1.31 14.26
C ARG A 18 7.16 -2.76 14.61
N THR A 19 7.93 -3.69 14.08
CA THR A 19 7.81 -5.12 14.39
C THR A 19 8.81 -5.48 15.48
N ASP A 20 8.40 -6.33 16.43
CA ASP A 20 9.29 -6.82 17.50
C ASP A 20 10.31 -7.86 16.97
N SER A 21 10.01 -8.46 15.82
CA SER A 21 10.81 -9.50 15.17
C SER A 21 10.56 -9.50 13.66
N GLY A 22 11.45 -10.18 12.91
CA GLY A 22 11.39 -10.28 11.46
C GLY A 22 11.87 -9.02 10.74
N CYS A 23 11.88 -9.09 9.40
CA CYS A 23 12.21 -7.95 8.55
C CYS A 23 11.33 -7.94 7.29
N THR A 24 11.08 -6.74 6.77
CA THR A 24 10.42 -6.53 5.49
C THR A 24 11.47 -6.16 4.45
N LEU A 25 11.50 -6.93 3.36
CA LEU A 25 12.40 -6.69 2.25
C LEU A 25 11.60 -6.27 1.01
N LEU A 26 12.10 -5.27 0.29
CA LEU A 26 11.61 -4.88 -1.03
C LEU A 26 12.73 -5.15 -2.03
N ASN A 27 12.50 -6.06 -2.98
CA ASN A 27 13.50 -6.51 -3.95
C ASN A 27 14.80 -7.03 -3.31
N GLY A 28 14.70 -7.66 -2.13
CA GLY A 28 15.84 -8.20 -1.37
C GLY A 28 16.50 -7.21 -0.42
N GLU A 29 16.15 -5.92 -0.48
CA GLU A 29 16.71 -4.88 0.39
C GLU A 29 15.79 -4.57 1.59
N PRO A 30 16.33 -4.38 2.81
CA PRO A 30 15.54 -3.93 3.95
C PRO A 30 14.89 -2.57 3.71
N LEU A 31 13.65 -2.40 4.17
CA LEU A 31 12.90 -1.15 3.99
C LEU A 31 13.58 0.05 4.68
N ASN A 32 14.17 0.92 3.86
CA ASN A 32 14.65 2.24 4.27
C ASN A 32 13.66 3.37 3.90
N LYS A 33 13.97 4.62 4.27
CA LYS A 33 13.10 5.78 4.01
C LYS A 33 12.82 6.01 2.51
N GLN A 34 13.77 5.70 1.63
CA GLN A 34 13.61 5.86 0.18
C GLN A 34 12.72 4.77 -0.41
N LEU A 35 12.94 3.50 -0.04
CA LEU A 35 12.13 2.37 -0.50
C LEU A 35 10.67 2.49 -0.03
N ARG A 36 10.44 3.01 1.18
CA ARG A 36 9.09 3.29 1.68
C ARG A 36 8.31 4.28 0.82
N ARG A 37 8.99 5.23 0.15
CA ARG A 37 8.32 6.17 -0.79
C ARG A 37 7.80 5.48 -2.05
N ARG A 38 8.26 4.25 -2.35
CA ARG A 38 7.80 3.43 -3.48
C ARG A 38 6.58 2.57 -3.14
N ILE A 39 6.17 2.56 -1.87
CA ILE A 39 5.00 1.84 -1.38
C ILE A 39 3.89 2.85 -1.14
N CYS A 40 2.73 2.67 -1.77
CA CYS A 40 1.52 3.39 -1.36
C CYS A 40 0.67 2.53 -0.44
N TYR A 41 -0.08 3.20 0.43
CA TYR A 41 -1.01 2.54 1.34
C TYR A 41 -2.33 3.29 1.31
N VAL A 42 -3.37 2.60 0.85
CA VAL A 42 -4.76 3.08 0.85
C VAL A 42 -5.44 2.55 2.11
N LEU A 43 -5.90 3.48 2.95
CA LEU A 43 -6.63 3.17 4.19
C LEU A 43 -8.06 2.70 3.90
N GLN A 44 -8.62 1.97 4.86
CA GLN A 44 -10.03 1.55 4.79
C GLN A 44 -10.98 2.76 4.81
N GLN A 45 -10.69 3.76 5.64
CA GLN A 45 -11.46 4.99 5.73
C GLN A 45 -10.97 6.02 4.71
N ASP A 46 -11.93 6.61 3.99
CA ASP A 46 -11.69 7.65 3.00
C ASP A 46 -11.79 9.02 3.70
N ILE A 47 -10.68 9.76 3.76
CA ILE A 47 -10.61 11.07 4.43
C ILE A 47 -10.44 12.15 3.38
N PHE A 48 -11.44 13.00 3.24
CA PHE A 48 -11.48 14.07 2.23
C PHE A 48 -12.04 15.37 2.80
N PHE A 49 -11.70 16.48 2.14
CA PHE A 49 -12.42 17.74 2.32
C PHE A 49 -13.73 17.68 1.52
N PRO A 50 -14.90 17.76 2.17
CA PRO A 50 -16.18 17.48 1.52
C PRO A 50 -16.60 18.55 0.49
N ASP A 51 -16.11 19.78 0.66
CA ASP A 51 -16.47 20.92 -0.18
C ASP A 51 -15.65 21.03 -1.48
N LEU A 52 -14.58 20.25 -1.62
CA LEU A 52 -13.77 20.24 -2.83
C LEU A 52 -14.36 19.27 -3.86
N THR A 53 -14.17 19.58 -5.13
CA THR A 53 -14.42 18.60 -6.20
C THR A 53 -13.33 17.52 -6.22
N LEU A 54 -13.65 16.38 -6.84
CA LEU A 54 -12.67 15.33 -7.08
C LEU A 54 -11.44 15.85 -7.84
N ARG A 55 -11.68 16.61 -8.92
CA ARG A 55 -10.67 17.28 -9.74
C ARG A 55 -9.78 18.19 -8.90
N GLN A 56 -10.38 19.03 -8.05
CA GLN A 56 -9.64 19.93 -7.17
C GLN A 56 -8.78 19.14 -6.18
N THR A 57 -9.36 18.12 -5.54
CA THR A 57 -8.66 17.25 -4.58
C THR A 57 -7.44 16.59 -5.20
N LEU A 58 -7.58 16.02 -6.41
CA LEU A 58 -6.47 15.37 -7.11
C LEU A 58 -5.42 16.38 -7.59
N ASN A 59 -5.83 17.56 -8.06
CA ASN A 59 -4.92 18.63 -8.43
C ASN A 59 -4.08 19.12 -7.23
N TYR A 60 -4.69 19.28 -6.06
CA TYR A 60 -3.97 19.64 -4.83
C TYR A 60 -2.99 18.53 -4.42
N THR A 61 -3.44 17.28 -4.41
CA THR A 61 -2.60 16.11 -4.11
C THR A 61 -1.40 16.03 -5.05
N ALA A 62 -1.62 16.20 -6.35
CA ALA A 62 -0.57 16.20 -7.37
C ALA A 62 0.45 17.32 -7.13
N ARG A 63 0.00 18.56 -6.89
CA ARG A 63 0.90 19.70 -6.64
C ARG A 63 1.79 19.49 -5.41
N LEU A 64 1.25 18.87 -4.35
CA LEU A 64 1.95 18.66 -3.08
C LEU A 64 2.85 17.41 -3.06
N ARG A 65 2.50 16.35 -3.80
CA ARG A 65 3.21 15.06 -3.74
C ARG A 65 4.11 14.78 -4.93
N LEU A 66 3.83 15.37 -6.10
CA LEU A 66 4.68 15.20 -7.28
C LEU A 66 5.91 16.12 -7.20
N PRO A 67 7.05 15.69 -7.77
CA PRO A 67 8.31 16.45 -7.75
C PRO A 67 8.15 17.91 -8.20
N GLU A 68 8.95 18.81 -7.61
CA GLU A 68 9.00 20.22 -8.03
C GLU A 68 9.58 20.40 -9.44
N SER A 69 10.40 19.45 -9.89
CA SER A 69 10.95 19.44 -11.26
C SER A 69 9.90 19.22 -12.35
N MET A 70 8.71 18.71 -11.99
CA MET A 70 7.61 18.50 -12.92
C MET A 70 6.79 19.79 -13.05
N SER A 71 6.56 20.23 -14.28
CA SER A 71 5.76 21.41 -14.57
C SER A 71 4.31 21.24 -14.11
N ASN A 72 3.61 22.35 -13.86
CA ASN A 72 2.19 22.28 -13.50
C ASN A 72 1.36 21.59 -14.58
N GLN A 73 1.70 21.77 -15.86
CA GLN A 73 0.99 21.13 -16.96
C GLN A 73 1.13 19.60 -16.91
N GLU A 74 2.35 19.09 -16.79
CA GLU A 74 2.62 17.64 -16.66
C GLU A 74 1.91 17.05 -15.43
N LYS A 75 1.88 17.79 -14.30
CA LYS A 75 1.13 17.36 -13.11
C LYS A 75 -0.37 17.22 -13.41
N MET A 76 -0.97 18.16 -14.13
CA MET A 76 -2.40 18.09 -14.46
C MET A 76 -2.70 16.99 -15.50
N GLU A 77 -1.79 16.76 -16.45
CA GLU A 77 -1.88 15.64 -17.40
C GLU A 77 -1.84 14.31 -16.65
N HIS A 78 -0.98 14.17 -15.64
CA HIS A 78 -0.96 12.98 -14.80
C HIS A 78 -2.27 12.78 -14.02
N VAL A 79 -2.87 13.86 -13.50
CA VAL A 79 -4.19 13.78 -12.87
C VAL A 79 -5.25 13.30 -13.87
N ASN A 80 -5.23 13.79 -15.11
CA ASN A 80 -6.16 13.34 -16.15
C ASN A 80 -6.03 11.84 -16.44
N GLN A 81 -4.79 11.34 -16.53
CA GLN A 81 -4.52 9.91 -16.74
C GLN A 81 -5.09 9.06 -15.60
N ILE A 82 -4.86 9.44 -14.34
CA ILE A 82 -5.36 8.69 -13.19
C ILE A 82 -6.89 8.67 -13.12
N ILE A 83 -7.54 9.78 -13.50
CA ILE A 83 -9.00 9.85 -13.53
C ILE A 83 -9.59 8.93 -14.61
N ASP A 84 -8.93 8.85 -15.76
CA ASP A 84 -9.34 7.93 -16.83
C ASP A 84 -9.14 6.47 -16.41
N VAL A 85 -7.95 6.14 -15.89
CA VAL A 85 -7.62 4.78 -15.40
C VAL A 85 -8.63 4.25 -14.39
N LEU A 86 -9.11 5.11 -13.48
CA LEU A 86 -10.05 4.70 -12.43
C LEU A 86 -11.52 4.88 -12.80
N ASP A 87 -11.84 5.25 -14.05
CA ASP A 87 -13.19 5.52 -14.53
C ASP A 87 -13.93 6.59 -13.69
N LEU A 88 -13.23 7.70 -13.41
CA LEU A 88 -13.70 8.81 -12.60
C LEU A 88 -14.10 10.04 -13.43
N THR A 89 -14.01 9.96 -14.75
CA THR A 89 -14.22 11.09 -15.67
C THR A 89 -15.58 11.75 -15.49
N ARG A 90 -16.64 10.95 -15.28
CA ARG A 90 -18.01 11.46 -15.13
C ARG A 90 -18.25 12.25 -13.86
N CYS A 91 -17.47 11.98 -12.80
CA CYS A 91 -17.67 12.58 -11.48
C CYS A 91 -16.52 13.52 -11.07
N GLN A 92 -15.57 13.80 -11.96
CA GLN A 92 -14.40 14.64 -11.70
C GLN A 92 -14.76 16.04 -11.17
N ASP A 93 -15.84 16.65 -11.66
CA ASP A 93 -16.27 18.00 -11.26
C ASP A 93 -17.34 17.98 -10.16
N THR A 94 -17.66 16.78 -9.64
CA THR A 94 -18.59 16.62 -8.51
C THR A 94 -17.84 16.84 -7.20
N ILE A 95 -18.50 17.50 -6.24
CA ILE A 95 -17.98 17.63 -4.87
C ILE A 95 -17.82 16.25 -4.22
N ILE A 96 -16.80 16.07 -3.38
CA ILE A 96 -16.63 14.82 -2.64
C ILE A 96 -17.87 14.58 -1.76
N GLY A 97 -18.31 15.59 -1.02
CA GLY A 97 -19.43 15.50 -0.09
C GLY A 97 -19.15 14.65 1.15
N ASP A 98 -20.07 14.70 2.11
CA ASP A 98 -20.05 13.97 3.38
C ASP A 98 -21.46 13.44 3.71
N VAL A 99 -21.73 13.16 4.99
CA VAL A 99 -23.05 12.68 5.44
C VAL A 99 -24.13 13.76 5.29
N MET A 100 -23.77 15.04 5.38
CA MET A 100 -24.69 16.18 5.35
C MET A 100 -24.85 16.74 3.93
N LYS A 101 -23.81 16.67 3.11
CA LYS A 101 -23.75 17.16 1.74
C LYS A 101 -23.58 16.00 0.77
N ARG A 102 -24.59 15.74 -0.04
CA ARG A 102 -24.51 14.75 -1.12
C ARG A 102 -23.39 15.14 -2.10
N GLY A 103 -22.51 14.18 -2.40
CA GLY A 103 -21.44 14.31 -3.39
C GLY A 103 -21.25 13.00 -4.13
N LEU A 104 -20.00 12.56 -4.24
CA LEU A 104 -19.63 11.26 -4.80
C LEU A 104 -20.36 10.10 -4.09
N SER A 105 -20.68 9.06 -4.85
CA SER A 105 -21.12 7.77 -4.29
C SER A 105 -20.00 7.09 -3.50
N GLY A 106 -20.33 6.09 -2.69
CA GLY A 106 -19.32 5.35 -1.91
C GLY A 106 -18.24 4.70 -2.77
N GLY A 107 -18.63 4.12 -3.92
CA GLY A 107 -17.69 3.55 -4.89
C GLY A 107 -16.78 4.57 -5.53
N GLU A 108 -17.32 5.73 -5.91
CA GLU A 108 -16.53 6.83 -6.47
C GLU A 108 -15.58 7.43 -5.42
N LYS A 109 -16.01 7.58 -4.17
CA LYS A 109 -15.12 8.00 -3.06
C LYS A 109 -13.97 7.02 -2.87
N LYS A 110 -14.25 5.71 -2.95
CA LYS A 110 -13.21 4.69 -2.79
C LYS A 110 -12.18 4.73 -3.93
N ARG A 111 -12.66 4.88 -5.17
CA ARG A 111 -11.80 5.10 -6.35
C ARG A 111 -11.01 6.39 -6.21
N ALA A 112 -11.62 7.48 -5.75
CA ALA A 112 -10.93 8.74 -5.49
C ALA A 112 -9.80 8.60 -4.47
N ASN A 113 -9.99 7.80 -3.42
CA ASN A 113 -8.94 7.59 -2.40
C ASN A 113 -7.75 6.84 -3.00
N ILE A 114 -8.03 5.82 -3.81
CA ILE A 114 -7.00 5.10 -4.56
C ILE A 114 -6.30 6.03 -5.56
N ALA A 115 -7.05 6.90 -6.25
CA ALA A 115 -6.51 7.88 -7.19
C ALA A 115 -5.45 8.78 -6.53
N CYS A 116 -5.74 9.31 -5.33
CA CYS A 116 -4.80 10.13 -4.58
C CYS A 116 -3.46 9.44 -4.30
N GLU A 117 -3.49 8.13 -4.03
CA GLU A 117 -2.29 7.33 -3.79
C GLU A 117 -1.54 6.97 -5.09
N LEU A 118 -2.28 6.70 -6.17
CA LEU A 118 -1.73 6.37 -7.48
C LEU A 118 -0.96 7.51 -8.13
N LEU A 119 -1.28 8.77 -7.82
CA LEU A 119 -0.56 9.95 -8.34
C LEU A 119 0.94 9.90 -8.06
N THR A 120 1.39 9.16 -7.04
CA THR A 120 2.84 9.03 -6.75
C THR A 120 3.55 7.95 -7.57
N ASN A 121 2.85 7.32 -8.51
CA ASN A 121 3.31 6.20 -9.32
C ASN A 121 4.04 5.10 -8.50
N PRO A 122 3.42 4.60 -7.41
CA PRO A 122 4.05 3.64 -6.51
C PRO A 122 4.40 2.34 -7.25
N THR A 123 5.42 1.61 -6.80
CA THR A 123 5.72 0.27 -7.35
C THR A 123 4.97 -0.84 -6.64
N VAL A 124 4.65 -0.62 -5.36
CA VAL A 124 3.88 -1.54 -4.52
C VAL A 124 2.66 -0.81 -3.97
N MET A 125 1.50 -1.41 -4.12
CA MET A 125 0.22 -0.88 -3.66
C MET A 125 -0.34 -1.77 -2.57
N LEU A 126 -0.53 -1.21 -1.38
CA LEU A 126 -1.16 -1.88 -0.25
C LEU A 126 -2.55 -1.26 -0.05
N ILE A 127 -3.61 -2.04 -0.21
CA ILE A 127 -4.98 -1.52 -0.16
C ILE A 127 -5.78 -2.28 0.89
N ASP A 128 -6.25 -1.55 1.90
CA ASP A 128 -6.98 -2.14 3.02
C ASP A 128 -8.50 -2.12 2.75
N GLU A 129 -9.09 -3.31 2.59
CA GLU A 129 -10.52 -3.57 2.38
C GLU A 129 -11.20 -2.66 1.32
N PRO A 130 -10.73 -2.66 0.05
CA PRO A 130 -11.25 -1.77 -0.99
C PRO A 130 -12.68 -2.04 -1.41
N THR A 131 -13.19 -3.25 -1.15
CA THR A 131 -14.54 -3.66 -1.54
C THR A 131 -15.55 -3.45 -0.41
N SER A 132 -15.11 -3.01 0.77
CA SER A 132 -15.99 -2.79 1.92
C SER A 132 -16.98 -1.67 1.64
N GLY A 133 -18.27 -1.93 1.89
CA GLY A 133 -19.34 -0.96 1.68
C GLY A 133 -19.74 -0.75 0.21
N LEU A 134 -19.23 -1.57 -0.71
CA LEU A 134 -19.61 -1.57 -2.13
C LEU A 134 -20.56 -2.73 -2.42
N ASP A 135 -21.46 -2.54 -3.38
CA ASP A 135 -22.22 -3.65 -3.96
C ASP A 135 -21.30 -4.53 -4.83
N SER A 136 -21.74 -5.76 -5.09
CA SER A 136 -20.95 -6.77 -5.81
C SER A 136 -20.47 -6.31 -7.19
N SER A 137 -21.28 -5.52 -7.91
CA SER A 137 -20.93 -5.07 -9.27
C SER A 137 -19.86 -3.99 -9.24
N THR A 138 -20.02 -3.00 -8.35
CA THR A 138 -19.04 -1.93 -8.15
C THR A 138 -17.71 -2.48 -7.60
N ALA A 139 -17.79 -3.43 -6.66
CA ALA A 139 -16.62 -4.09 -6.10
C ALA A 139 -15.84 -4.88 -7.18
N HIS A 140 -16.54 -5.66 -8.01
CA HIS A 140 -15.91 -6.40 -9.10
C HIS A 140 -15.27 -5.47 -10.13
N SER A 141 -15.99 -4.41 -10.55
CA SER A 141 -15.45 -3.40 -11.46
C SER A 141 -14.19 -2.75 -10.91
N LEU A 142 -14.18 -2.35 -9.62
CA LEU A 142 -13.00 -1.75 -8.98
C LEU A 142 -11.82 -2.71 -8.98
N MET A 143 -12.04 -3.96 -8.55
CA MET A 143 -10.98 -4.97 -8.52
C MET A 143 -10.42 -5.29 -9.91
N SER A 144 -11.28 -5.28 -10.94
CA SER A 144 -10.87 -5.51 -12.33
C SER A 144 -9.99 -4.37 -12.83
N THR A 145 -10.41 -3.12 -12.59
CA THR A 145 -9.61 -1.94 -12.91
C THR A 145 -8.25 -1.98 -12.23
N LEU A 146 -8.19 -2.33 -10.93
CA LEU A 146 -6.93 -2.42 -10.20
C LEU A 146 -6.02 -3.53 -10.71
N LYS A 147 -6.58 -4.71 -11.02
CA LYS A 147 -5.80 -5.82 -11.59
C LYS A 147 -5.25 -5.46 -12.97
N GLU A 148 -6.05 -4.86 -13.82
CA GLU A 148 -5.63 -4.42 -15.16
C GLU A 148 -4.54 -3.35 -15.08
N TYR A 149 -4.71 -2.34 -14.22
CA TYR A 149 -3.70 -1.31 -13.99
C TYR A 149 -2.39 -1.92 -13.48
N ALA A 150 -2.45 -2.79 -12.46
CA ALA A 150 -1.26 -3.44 -11.92
C ALA A 150 -0.53 -4.28 -12.96
N HIS A 151 -1.26 -4.99 -13.83
CA HIS A 151 -0.67 -5.77 -14.90
C HIS A 151 -0.03 -4.90 -15.99
N LYS A 152 -0.72 -3.85 -16.46
CA LYS A 152 -0.20 -2.94 -17.50
C LYS A 152 1.03 -2.19 -17.04
N GLU A 153 1.03 -1.70 -15.82
CA GLU A 153 2.09 -0.86 -15.25
C GLU A 153 3.15 -1.64 -14.46
N ASN A 154 3.09 -2.98 -14.50
CA ASN A 154 3.99 -3.89 -13.78
C ASN A 154 4.15 -3.55 -12.29
N LYS A 155 3.02 -3.43 -11.59
CA LYS A 155 2.94 -3.09 -10.16
C LYS A 155 2.62 -4.32 -9.31
N THR A 156 3.10 -4.30 -8.08
CA THR A 156 2.72 -5.31 -7.07
C THR A 156 1.53 -4.80 -6.27
N LEU A 157 0.40 -5.50 -6.34
CA LEU A 157 -0.82 -5.15 -5.62
C LEU A 157 -1.08 -6.16 -4.49
N VAL A 158 -1.19 -5.67 -3.26
CA VAL A 158 -1.57 -6.46 -2.08
C VAL A 158 -2.85 -5.87 -1.51
N VAL A 159 -3.88 -6.70 -1.43
CA VAL A 159 -5.21 -6.29 -1.00
C VAL A 159 -5.69 -7.16 0.15
N THR A 160 -6.25 -6.56 1.18
CA THR A 160 -7.04 -7.29 2.18
C THR A 160 -8.50 -7.26 1.75
N VAL A 161 -9.17 -8.41 1.76
CA VAL A 161 -10.60 -8.48 1.48
C VAL A 161 -11.30 -9.21 2.61
N HIS A 162 -12.43 -8.67 3.04
CA HIS A 162 -13.36 -9.33 3.96
C HIS A 162 -14.45 -10.01 3.12
N GLN A 163 -14.56 -11.34 3.21
CA GLN A 163 -15.58 -12.15 2.53
C GLN A 163 -15.77 -11.79 1.04
N PRO A 164 -14.76 -12.05 0.17
CA PRO A 164 -14.90 -11.79 -1.26
C PRO A 164 -15.98 -12.67 -1.88
N SER A 165 -16.69 -12.13 -2.87
CA SER A 165 -17.52 -12.94 -3.77
C SER A 165 -16.64 -13.93 -4.54
N SER A 166 -17.21 -15.06 -4.99
CA SER A 166 -16.47 -16.06 -5.77
C SER A 166 -15.76 -15.45 -6.99
N GLN A 167 -16.41 -14.49 -7.66
CA GLN A 167 -15.81 -13.78 -8.80
C GLN A 167 -14.53 -13.05 -8.40
N ILE A 168 -14.57 -12.27 -7.31
CA ILE A 168 -13.39 -11.53 -6.82
C ILE A 168 -12.33 -12.50 -6.29
N PHE A 169 -12.73 -13.58 -5.61
CA PHE A 169 -11.83 -14.57 -5.07
C PHE A 169 -10.91 -15.18 -6.15
N TYR A 170 -11.49 -15.57 -7.29
CA TYR A 170 -10.73 -16.15 -8.40
C TYR A 170 -9.96 -15.12 -9.24
N MET A 171 -10.07 -13.82 -8.95
CA MET A 171 -9.24 -12.80 -9.58
C MET A 171 -7.84 -12.71 -8.96
N PHE A 172 -7.61 -13.24 -7.76
CA PHE A 172 -6.30 -13.17 -7.13
C PHE A 172 -5.35 -14.23 -7.67
N ASP A 173 -4.08 -13.85 -7.85
CA ASP A 173 -3.06 -14.79 -8.31
C ASP A 173 -2.54 -15.63 -7.13
N ARG A 174 -2.47 -15.04 -5.94
CA ARG A 174 -2.04 -15.68 -4.69
C ARG A 174 -2.96 -15.29 -3.53
N LEU A 175 -3.11 -16.20 -2.58
CA LEU A 175 -3.87 -16.02 -1.35
C LEU A 175 -2.95 -16.15 -0.14
N LEU A 176 -2.99 -15.15 0.73
CA LEU A 176 -2.48 -15.24 2.11
C LEU A 176 -3.67 -15.32 3.07
N LEU A 177 -3.85 -16.46 3.70
CA LEU A 177 -4.87 -16.66 4.74
C LEU A 177 -4.22 -16.51 6.11
N LEU A 178 -4.74 -15.56 6.91
CA LEU A 178 -4.34 -15.38 8.30
C LEU A 178 -5.39 -15.90 9.27
N CYS A 179 -4.94 -16.56 10.32
CA CYS A 179 -5.75 -17.02 11.46
C CYS A 179 -5.01 -16.70 12.76
N ASN A 180 -5.62 -15.92 13.66
CA ASN A 180 -5.04 -15.54 14.96
C ASN A 180 -3.59 -15.01 14.90
N GLY A 181 -3.27 -14.19 13.89
CA GLY A 181 -1.93 -13.65 13.68
C GLY A 181 -0.91 -14.63 13.08
N GLN A 182 -1.33 -15.85 12.75
CA GLN A 182 -0.52 -16.88 12.11
C GLN A 182 -0.98 -17.11 10.66
N THR A 183 -0.08 -17.62 9.83
CA THR A 183 -0.42 -17.98 8.45
C THR A 183 -1.05 -19.36 8.40
N ALA A 184 -2.28 -19.42 7.92
CA ALA A 184 -3.02 -20.66 7.71
C ALA A 184 -2.91 -21.20 6.28
N TYR A 185 -2.60 -20.34 5.31
CA TYR A 185 -2.30 -20.73 3.92
C TYR A 185 -1.53 -19.61 3.24
N PHE A 186 -0.55 -19.96 2.40
CA PHE A 186 0.07 -19.04 1.47
C PHE A 186 0.45 -19.77 0.18
N GLY A 187 -0.14 -19.35 -0.94
CA GLY A 187 0.09 -20.00 -2.23
C GLY A 187 -0.81 -19.44 -3.33
N GLU A 188 -0.78 -20.10 -4.50
CA GLU A 188 -1.69 -19.79 -5.61
C GLU A 188 -3.15 -20.03 -5.22
N VAL A 189 -4.08 -19.22 -5.73
CA VAL A 189 -5.51 -19.40 -5.44
C VAL A 189 -6.03 -20.73 -6.00
N SER A 190 -5.53 -21.16 -7.16
CA SER A 190 -5.93 -22.42 -7.81
C SER A 190 -5.73 -23.66 -6.92
N LYS A 191 -4.68 -23.66 -6.08
CA LYS A 191 -4.29 -24.79 -5.22
C LYS A 191 -4.99 -24.78 -3.85
N VAL A 192 -5.80 -23.76 -3.56
CA VAL A 192 -6.43 -23.63 -2.25
C VAL A 192 -7.39 -24.79 -1.96
N VAL A 193 -8.15 -25.23 -2.96
CA VAL A 193 -9.12 -26.32 -2.81
C VAL A 193 -8.38 -27.62 -2.47
N ASP A 194 -7.32 -27.92 -3.22
CA ASP A 194 -6.49 -29.11 -3.01
C ASP A 194 -5.87 -29.12 -1.60
N PHE A 195 -5.39 -27.96 -1.13
CA PHE A 195 -4.88 -27.80 0.24
C PHE A 195 -5.93 -28.17 1.28
N PHE A 196 -7.14 -27.62 1.21
CA PHE A 196 -8.21 -27.93 2.17
C PHE A 196 -8.68 -29.39 2.04
N SER A 197 -8.74 -29.95 0.83
CA SER A 197 -9.06 -31.36 0.62
C SER A 197 -8.03 -32.30 1.27
N SER A 198 -6.74 -31.96 1.23
CA SER A 198 -5.66 -32.77 1.84
C SER A 198 -5.76 -32.91 3.36
N ILE A 199 -6.33 -31.90 4.03
CA ILE A 199 -6.60 -31.92 5.48
C ILE A 199 -7.97 -32.50 5.84
N GLY A 200 -8.69 -33.05 4.86
CA GLY A 200 -10.01 -33.65 5.02
C GLY A 200 -11.17 -32.64 5.05
N LEU A 201 -10.95 -31.40 4.59
CA LEU A 201 -11.97 -30.36 4.47
C LEU A 201 -12.36 -30.19 3.00
N GLN A 202 -13.39 -30.92 2.57
CA GLN A 202 -13.83 -30.88 1.17
C GLN A 202 -14.69 -29.64 0.90
N ILE A 203 -14.23 -28.79 -0.02
CA ILE A 203 -14.99 -27.64 -0.51
C ILE A 203 -15.98 -28.13 -1.58
N GLN A 204 -17.26 -27.87 -1.40
CA GLN A 204 -18.28 -28.25 -2.38
C GLN A 204 -18.15 -27.41 -3.66
N GLN A 205 -18.41 -28.03 -4.82
CA GLN A 205 -18.19 -27.42 -6.14
C GLN A 205 -18.99 -26.12 -6.39
N HIS A 206 -20.13 -25.94 -5.73
CA HIS A 206 -20.99 -24.76 -5.88
C HIS A 206 -20.93 -23.82 -4.67
N PHE A 207 -20.00 -24.05 -3.76
CA PHE A 207 -19.85 -23.23 -2.56
C PHE A 207 -18.65 -22.29 -2.73
N ASN A 208 -18.81 -21.03 -2.34
CA ASN A 208 -17.72 -20.06 -2.42
C ASN A 208 -16.56 -20.52 -1.51
N PRO A 209 -15.35 -20.78 -2.06
CA PRO A 209 -14.23 -21.23 -1.24
C PRO A 209 -13.90 -20.26 -0.11
N ALA A 210 -14.02 -18.96 -0.35
CA ALA A 210 -13.74 -17.95 0.67
C ALA A 210 -14.69 -18.08 1.88
N ASP A 211 -15.98 -18.28 1.61
CA ASP A 211 -16.99 -18.47 2.67
C ASP A 211 -16.74 -19.79 3.40
N PHE A 212 -16.43 -20.87 2.68
CA PHE A 212 -16.19 -22.18 3.30
C PHE A 212 -15.02 -22.11 4.28
N ILE A 213 -13.90 -21.54 3.82
CA ILE A 213 -12.69 -21.39 4.62
C ILE A 213 -13.01 -20.57 5.88
N LEU A 214 -13.75 -19.47 5.75
CA LEU A 214 -14.09 -18.62 6.89
C LEU A 214 -15.08 -19.30 7.85
N GLU A 215 -16.01 -20.10 7.37
CA GLU A 215 -16.91 -20.91 8.19
C GLU A 215 -16.15 -21.98 8.96
N GLN A 216 -15.28 -22.77 8.30
CA GLN A 216 -14.49 -23.80 8.96
C GLN A 216 -13.57 -23.22 10.03
N VAL A 217 -12.92 -22.08 9.72
CA VAL A 217 -12.08 -21.38 10.69
C VAL A 217 -12.91 -20.88 11.88
N LYS A 218 -14.16 -20.44 11.70
CA LYS A 218 -15.01 -20.00 12.83
C LYS A 218 -15.62 -21.14 13.65
N ARG A 219 -15.72 -22.35 13.07
CA ARG A 219 -16.49 -23.46 13.64
C ARG A 219 -15.92 -24.03 14.93
N ALA A 220 -14.61 -24.32 14.95
CA ALA A 220 -13.96 -24.92 16.12
C ALA A 220 -12.45 -24.58 16.15
N PRO A 221 -11.87 -24.36 17.34
CA PRO A 221 -10.44 -24.06 17.48
C PRO A 221 -9.55 -25.22 16.98
N GLU A 222 -9.98 -26.46 17.18
CA GLU A 222 -9.28 -27.67 16.72
C GLU A 222 -9.05 -27.67 15.21
N ILE A 223 -10.02 -27.18 14.43
CA ILE A 223 -9.91 -27.06 12.98
C ILE A 223 -8.88 -25.99 12.62
N GLN A 224 -8.85 -24.87 13.34
CA GLN A 224 -7.86 -23.82 13.14
C GLN A 224 -6.45 -24.35 13.37
N GLU A 225 -6.23 -25.06 14.48
CA GLU A 225 -4.94 -25.66 14.82
C GLU A 225 -4.52 -26.66 13.75
N LYS A 226 -5.44 -27.53 13.30
CA LYS A 226 -5.16 -28.48 12.22
C LYS A 226 -4.71 -27.80 10.93
N ILE A 227 -5.38 -26.72 10.52
CA ILE A 227 -5.01 -25.94 9.33
C ILE A 227 -3.62 -25.33 9.50
N ILE A 228 -3.35 -24.72 10.66
CA ILE A 228 -2.08 -24.05 10.95
C ILE A 228 -0.92 -25.05 10.99
N MET A 229 -1.10 -26.19 11.65
CA MET A 229 -0.09 -27.25 11.71
C MET A 229 0.25 -27.76 10.31
N HIS A 230 -0.77 -28.03 9.48
CA HIS A 230 -0.53 -28.48 8.12
C HIS A 230 0.15 -27.42 7.25
N ALA A 231 -0.20 -26.14 7.43
CA ALA A 231 0.49 -25.04 6.76
C ALA A 231 1.97 -24.95 7.16
N GLN A 232 2.31 -25.23 8.43
CA GLN A 232 3.69 -25.31 8.90
C GLN A 232 4.43 -26.50 8.30
N GLU A 233 3.77 -27.66 8.17
CA GLU A 233 4.36 -28.84 7.51
C GLU A 233 4.69 -28.57 6.04
N LEU A 234 3.77 -27.92 5.30
CA LEU A 234 4.02 -27.58 3.89
C LEU A 234 5.19 -26.63 3.69
N ARG A 235 5.46 -25.75 4.66
CA ARG A 235 6.65 -24.88 4.61
C ARG A 235 7.96 -25.64 4.66
N LYS A 236 7.97 -26.84 5.24
CA LYS A 236 9.15 -27.72 5.30
C LYS A 236 9.35 -28.49 4.00
N HIS A 237 8.36 -28.50 3.11
CA HIS A 237 8.47 -29.20 1.83
C HIS A 237 9.54 -28.55 0.94
N PRO A 238 10.40 -29.33 0.26
CA PRO A 238 11.50 -28.80 -0.57
C PRO A 238 11.03 -27.90 -1.71
N ASP A 239 9.81 -28.13 -2.22
CA ASP A 239 9.20 -27.32 -3.28
C ASP A 239 8.58 -26.00 -2.78
N TYR A 240 8.53 -25.79 -1.46
CA TYR A 240 8.06 -24.52 -0.91
C TYR A 240 9.08 -23.41 -1.25
N PRO A 241 8.65 -22.17 -1.55
CA PRO A 241 9.57 -21.09 -1.87
C PRO A 241 10.67 -20.97 -0.81
N LYS A 242 11.93 -21.20 -1.19
CA LYS A 242 13.10 -21.24 -0.26
C LYS A 242 13.20 -20.00 0.62
N GLN A 243 12.73 -18.87 0.11
CA GLN A 243 12.73 -17.58 0.79
C GLN A 243 11.73 -17.50 1.95
N LEU A 244 10.74 -18.40 1.99
CA LEU A 244 9.71 -18.51 3.02
C LEU A 244 9.87 -19.79 3.87
N GLN A 245 10.93 -20.57 3.61
CA GLN A 245 11.33 -21.70 4.45
C GLN A 245 12.04 -21.16 5.69
N GLU A 246 11.85 -21.83 6.83
CA GLU A 246 12.41 -21.44 8.14
C GLU A 246 13.95 -21.33 8.15
N SER A 247 14.63 -21.99 7.20
CA SER A 247 16.08 -22.08 7.07
C SER A 247 16.74 -20.98 6.22
N SER A 248 16.00 -19.98 5.76
CA SER A 248 16.56 -18.91 4.92
C SER A 248 17.55 -18.05 5.75
N PRO A 249 18.81 -17.86 5.30
CA PRO A 249 19.91 -17.31 6.10
C PRO A 249 19.80 -15.81 6.45
N VAL A 250 18.66 -15.18 6.19
CA VAL A 250 18.42 -13.77 6.54
C VAL A 250 18.27 -13.58 8.06
N TYR A 251 18.28 -14.66 8.84
CA TYR A 251 18.14 -14.64 10.30
C TYR A 251 19.40 -14.35 11.12
N HIS A 252 20.58 -14.13 10.51
CA HIS A 252 21.78 -13.76 11.28
C HIS A 252 22.59 -12.65 10.62
N SER A 253 22.19 -11.40 10.88
CA SER A 253 23.14 -10.31 11.05
C SER A 253 22.58 -9.31 12.08
N GLN A 254 22.43 -9.77 13.32
CA GLN A 254 22.84 -8.92 14.43
C GLN A 254 24.37 -8.92 14.39
N GLU A 255 24.95 -8.07 13.55
CA GLU A 255 26.18 -7.45 14.00
C GLU A 255 25.76 -6.51 15.12
N GLU A 256 26.17 -6.88 16.33
CA GLU A 256 26.30 -5.98 17.45
C GLU A 256 27.09 -4.75 16.99
N VAL A 257 26.40 -3.69 16.55
CA VAL A 257 26.92 -2.33 16.68
C VAL A 257 26.66 -1.90 18.12
N GLY A 258 27.27 -2.63 19.04
CA GLY A 258 27.53 -2.14 20.38
C GLY A 258 28.85 -1.40 20.34
N SER A 259 28.81 -0.08 20.15
CA SER A 259 29.57 0.90 20.95
C SER A 259 29.57 2.32 20.34
N GLN A 260 29.14 3.27 21.18
CA GLN A 260 29.47 4.71 21.19
C GLN A 260 28.74 5.64 20.20
N CYS A 261 27.49 5.98 20.54
CA CYS A 261 27.09 7.39 20.50
C CYS A 261 27.28 7.96 21.92
N ASN A 262 28.43 8.60 22.14
CA ASN A 262 28.76 9.30 23.38
C ASN A 262 27.72 10.40 23.66
N TYR A 263 26.81 10.14 24.59
CA TYR A 263 26.11 11.19 25.32
C TYR A 263 26.97 11.58 26.53
N ASN A 264 27.94 12.47 26.30
CA ASN A 264 28.49 13.29 27.37
C ASN A 264 27.70 14.59 27.40
N GLY A 265 27.02 14.83 28.52
CA GLY A 265 26.23 16.02 28.74
C GLY A 265 27.06 17.29 28.72
N ALA A 266 26.54 18.30 28.03
CA ALA A 266 26.73 19.69 28.38
C ALA A 266 25.38 20.43 28.17
N SER A 267 24.80 20.84 29.30
CA SER A 267 23.92 21.98 29.50
C SER A 267 22.63 22.13 28.64
N ALA A 268 21.50 21.90 29.31
CA ALA A 268 20.45 22.88 29.56
C ALA A 268 19.89 23.68 28.35
N ASN A 269 18.66 23.35 27.94
CA ASN A 269 17.49 24.12 28.36
C ASN A 269 16.22 23.56 27.70
N SER A 270 15.28 23.11 28.55
CA SER A 270 13.87 23.10 28.22
C SER A 270 13.42 24.53 27.89
N VAL A 271 12.85 24.76 26.72
CA VAL A 271 12.02 25.96 26.49
C VAL A 271 10.70 25.53 25.87
N ASN A 272 9.73 25.30 26.75
CA ASN A 272 8.33 25.59 26.45
C ASN A 272 8.24 27.08 26.09
N CYS A 273 7.88 27.42 24.86
CA CYS A 273 7.50 28.79 24.49
C CYS A 273 6.28 28.77 23.54
N PRO A 274 5.10 29.24 23.99
CA PRO A 274 3.89 29.34 23.16
C PRO A 274 3.89 30.56 22.20
N GLN A 275 5.06 31.06 21.78
CA GLN A 275 5.16 32.29 20.96
C GLN A 275 5.99 32.17 19.67
N CYS A 276 6.48 30.99 19.29
CA CYS A 276 7.25 30.83 18.05
C CYS A 276 6.41 30.77 16.75
N HIS A 277 5.09 30.95 16.81
CA HIS A 277 4.21 30.97 15.63
C HIS A 277 4.12 32.31 14.85
N LYS A 278 5.04 33.27 15.09
CA LYS A 278 4.95 34.61 14.48
C LYS A 278 6.16 35.09 13.65
N HIS A 279 7.23 34.29 13.53
CA HIS A 279 8.46 34.73 12.84
C HIS A 279 8.69 34.15 11.43
N VAL A 280 7.95 33.11 11.03
CA VAL A 280 8.06 32.55 9.66
C VAL A 280 7.19 33.32 8.64
N TRP A 281 6.23 34.13 9.12
CA TRP A 281 5.25 34.83 8.27
C TRP A 281 5.60 36.30 7.92
N LYS A 282 6.77 36.82 8.31
CA LYS A 282 7.16 38.22 8.03
C LYS A 282 8.27 38.41 6.99
N THR A 283 8.81 37.35 6.41
CA THR A 283 9.88 37.45 5.40
C THR A 283 9.37 37.50 3.95
N PHE A 284 8.06 37.35 3.74
CA PHE A 284 7.43 37.39 2.41
C PHE A 284 6.67 38.70 2.17
N HIS A 285 7.36 39.84 2.17
CA HIS A 285 6.90 41.03 1.44
C HIS A 285 8.08 42.01 1.27
N HIS A 286 8.75 41.96 0.11
CA HIS A 286 8.88 43.10 -0.82
C HIS A 286 9.97 42.90 -1.89
N LYS A 287 9.58 43.23 -3.14
CA LYS A 287 10.35 43.79 -4.29
C LYS A 287 11.08 42.85 -5.28
N ASN A 288 10.55 42.86 -6.51
CA ASN A 288 11.25 42.86 -7.81
C ASN A 288 11.82 44.28 -8.12
N PRO A 289 12.58 44.56 -9.20
CA PRO A 289 13.29 43.71 -10.21
C PRO A 289 14.74 44.22 -10.56
N GLU A 290 15.34 43.70 -11.67
CA GLU A 290 16.52 44.17 -12.47
C GLU A 290 17.91 43.60 -12.05
N GLU A 291 18.88 43.20 -12.89
CA GLU A 291 19.07 42.97 -14.34
C GLU A 291 20.44 42.24 -14.54
N GLU A 292 20.80 41.90 -15.79
CA GLU A 292 22.10 41.43 -16.35
C GLU A 292 22.44 39.92 -16.26
N SER A 293 22.23 39.08 -17.30
CA SER A 293 22.77 39.03 -18.68
C SER A 293 24.17 38.40 -18.81
N CYS A 294 24.23 37.21 -19.41
CA CYS A 294 25.35 36.82 -20.27
C CYS A 294 24.85 35.83 -21.34
N HIS A 295 24.69 36.32 -22.56
CA HIS A 295 24.44 35.56 -23.77
C HIS A 295 25.73 35.39 -24.57
N LYS A 296 25.78 34.26 -25.30
CA LYS A 296 26.53 33.91 -26.54
C LYS A 296 27.39 32.65 -26.31
N GLY A 297 27.27 31.56 -27.07
CA GLY A 297 26.47 31.26 -28.24
C GLY A 297 27.14 30.10 -28.98
N LEU A 298 26.38 29.09 -29.39
CA LEU A 298 26.69 28.22 -30.53
C LEU A 298 25.43 27.39 -30.84
N GLN A 299 24.72 27.81 -31.88
CA GLN A 299 23.73 26.99 -32.56
C GLN A 299 24.46 26.00 -33.46
N ASN A 300 24.10 24.73 -33.36
CA ASN A 300 23.97 23.84 -34.52
C ASN A 300 22.87 22.84 -34.19
N GLY A 301 21.88 22.78 -35.07
CA GLY A 301 20.68 21.97 -34.91
C GLY A 301 20.97 20.48 -35.03
N THR A 302 20.58 19.76 -33.99
CA THR A 302 20.15 18.36 -34.03
C THR A 302 19.07 18.22 -32.95
N GLN A 303 17.95 17.61 -33.31
CA GLN A 303 16.71 17.49 -32.52
C GLN A 303 16.97 17.27 -31.02
N GLN A 304 16.41 18.15 -30.19
CA GLN A 304 16.39 18.00 -28.74
C GLN A 304 15.51 16.79 -28.37
N GLN A 305 16.18 15.71 -28.01
CA GLN A 305 15.59 14.51 -27.43
C GLN A 305 15.21 14.84 -25.97
N TYR A 306 13.91 14.79 -25.68
CA TYR A 306 13.35 15.06 -24.36
C TYR A 306 13.86 14.04 -23.32
N LEU A 307 14.06 14.51 -22.09
CA LEU A 307 14.67 13.83 -20.94
C LEU A 307 13.85 12.64 -20.36
N TRP A 308 13.10 11.95 -21.21
CA TRP A 308 12.46 10.65 -20.95
C TRP A 308 12.81 9.61 -22.03
N ALA A 309 13.88 9.83 -22.79
CA ALA A 309 14.58 8.74 -23.47
C ALA A 309 15.38 7.94 -22.42
N VAL A 310 14.95 6.71 -22.16
CA VAL A 310 15.81 5.66 -21.60
C VAL A 310 17.09 5.61 -22.44
N SER A 311 18.26 5.56 -21.79
CA SER A 311 19.58 5.53 -22.46
C SER A 311 19.64 4.43 -23.52
N GLU A 312 20.21 4.73 -24.70
CA GLU A 312 20.46 3.76 -25.78
C GLU A 312 21.61 2.76 -25.50
N ASP A 313 22.01 2.59 -24.23
CA ASP A 313 22.85 1.46 -23.80
C ASP A 313 22.06 0.17 -23.51
N ASP A 314 20.73 0.18 -23.67
CA ASP A 314 19.88 -1.02 -23.54
C ASP A 314 19.12 -1.35 -24.85
N LYS A 315 19.83 -1.93 -25.81
CA LYS A 315 19.24 -2.67 -26.96
C LYS A 315 19.96 -4.02 -27.12
N PRO A 316 19.29 -5.05 -27.66
CA PRO A 316 18.46 -6.01 -26.95
C PRO A 316 19.19 -7.35 -26.83
N GLY A 317 19.44 -7.78 -25.59
CA GLY A 317 20.09 -9.06 -25.32
C GLY A 317 19.93 -9.43 -23.86
N THR A 318 18.76 -9.97 -23.49
CA THR A 318 18.50 -10.70 -22.24
C THR A 318 18.70 -9.94 -20.92
N GLU A 319 17.90 -8.92 -20.62
CA GLU A 319 17.49 -8.67 -19.22
C GLU A 319 15.97 -8.53 -19.12
N LYS A 320 15.34 -9.56 -18.56
CA LYS A 320 13.90 -9.61 -18.29
C LYS A 320 13.54 -8.54 -17.27
N SER A 321 12.48 -7.78 -17.53
CA SER A 321 11.82 -6.89 -16.57
C SER A 321 11.65 -7.60 -15.22
N LYS A 322 12.40 -7.16 -14.21
CA LYS A 322 12.39 -7.81 -12.88
C LYS A 322 11.04 -7.54 -12.21
N GLN A 323 10.29 -8.60 -11.94
CA GLN A 323 9.10 -8.57 -11.07
C GLN A 323 9.46 -7.94 -9.72
N VAL A 324 8.63 -7.02 -9.22
CA VAL A 324 8.80 -6.42 -7.90
C VAL A 324 8.27 -7.38 -6.85
N GLU A 325 9.12 -7.76 -5.90
CA GLU A 325 8.79 -8.73 -4.86
C GLU A 325 8.81 -8.07 -3.49
N LEU A 326 7.66 -8.09 -2.82
CA LEU A 326 7.51 -7.66 -1.44
C LEU A 326 7.54 -8.90 -0.54
N ARG A 327 8.54 -9.00 0.33
CA ARG A 327 8.71 -10.16 1.22
C ARG A 327 8.50 -9.77 2.67
N VAL A 328 7.72 -10.59 3.37
CA VAL A 328 7.56 -10.53 4.83
C VAL A 328 8.05 -11.83 5.41
N MET A 329 9.07 -11.75 6.25
CA MET A 329 9.40 -12.87 7.12
C MET A 329 8.70 -12.65 8.46
N LEU A 330 7.63 -13.42 8.68
CA LEU A 330 6.92 -13.47 9.96
C LEU A 330 7.61 -14.51 10.84
N ASP A 331 8.02 -14.11 12.04
CA ASP A 331 8.58 -15.02 13.05
C ASP A 331 7.55 -16.14 13.36
N PRO A 332 7.87 -17.42 13.06
CA PRO A 332 6.91 -18.52 13.09
C PRO A 332 6.39 -18.84 14.50
N GLU A 333 7.11 -18.44 15.55
CA GLU A 333 6.75 -18.71 16.95
C GLU A 333 5.96 -17.57 17.60
N LYS A 334 5.93 -16.39 16.98
CA LYS A 334 5.32 -15.18 17.56
C LYS A 334 4.05 -14.79 16.81
N LYS A 335 2.95 -14.67 17.56
CA LYS A 335 1.69 -14.11 17.04
C LYS A 335 1.97 -12.66 16.60
N ILE A 336 1.49 -12.27 15.42
CA ILE A 336 1.41 -10.83 15.07
C ILE A 336 0.46 -10.18 16.09
N PRO A 337 0.94 -9.28 16.96
CA PRO A 337 0.07 -8.65 17.95
C PRO A 337 -0.91 -7.71 17.23
N THR A 338 -2.21 -7.90 17.43
CA THR A 338 -3.22 -6.96 16.93
C THR A 338 -3.16 -5.69 17.78
N VAL A 339 -2.57 -4.62 17.26
CA VAL A 339 -2.55 -3.32 17.95
C VAL A 339 -3.88 -2.62 17.74
N TYR A 340 -4.76 -2.67 18.73
CA TYR A 340 -5.92 -1.79 18.82
C TYR A 340 -5.51 -0.51 19.54
N SER A 341 -5.40 0.61 18.83
CA SER A 341 -5.47 1.92 19.48
C SER A 341 -6.94 2.36 19.50
N LYS A 342 -7.62 2.13 20.62
CA LYS A 342 -8.94 2.73 20.86
C LYS A 342 -8.72 4.23 20.99
N ILE A 343 -9.02 5.01 19.95
CA ILE A 343 -9.12 6.46 20.09
C ILE A 343 -10.36 6.70 20.93
N ALA A 344 -10.17 6.94 22.22
CA ALA A 344 -11.24 7.44 23.07
C ALA A 344 -11.60 8.83 22.54
N ILE A 345 -12.72 8.93 21.83
CA ILE A 345 -13.41 10.20 21.65
C ILE A 345 -13.84 10.57 23.08
N ARG A 346 -13.26 11.64 23.62
CA ARG A 346 -13.80 12.27 24.82
C ARG A 346 -15.13 12.87 24.39
N ASP A 347 -16.22 12.31 24.89
CA ASP A 347 -17.49 13.02 24.91
C ASP A 347 -17.31 14.19 25.88
N ASP A 348 -17.10 15.38 25.32
CA ASP A 348 -17.27 16.63 26.06
C ASP A 348 -18.79 16.85 26.22
N GLU A 349 -19.40 16.14 27.17
CA GLU A 349 -20.64 16.59 27.80
C GLU A 349 -20.27 17.57 28.92
N ASP A 350 -20.32 18.87 28.62
CA ASP A 350 -20.54 19.93 29.59
C ASP A 350 -21.05 21.19 28.86
N SER A 351 -22.38 21.28 28.73
CA SER A 351 -23.13 22.55 28.75
C SER A 351 -24.62 22.29 28.94
#